data_AF-A0A949UPH4-F1
#
_entry.id   AF-A0A949UPH4-F1
#
_cell.length_a   1.000
_cell.length_b   1.000
_cell.length_c   1.000
_cell.angle_alpha   90.00
_cell.angle_beta   90.00
_cell.angle_gamma   90.00
#
_symmetry.space_group_name_H-M   'P 1'
#
loop_
_entity.id
_entity.type
_entity.pdbx_description
1 polymer ?
#
loop_
_entity_poly.entity_id
_entity_poly.type
_entity_poly.pdbx_seq_one_letter_code
_entity_poly.pdbx_strand_id
1 'polypeptide(L)' 'ENKGEAETLAGFILEISKGFPKKNEVINFHHFAFKVEVFDNKRIKQIKLSIKK' A
#
# COMPACT_ATOMS: atom_id res chain seq x y z
N GLU A 1 18.81 1.58 3.18
CA GLU A 1 18.86 1.64 1.71
C GLU A 1 17.69 0.82 1.13
N ASN A 2 16.45 1.32 1.21
CA ASN A 2 15.24 0.47 1.00
C ASN A 2 14.52 0.81 -0.32
N LYS A 3 15.28 1.14 -1.37
CA LYS A 3 14.73 1.41 -2.70
C LYS A 3 15.08 0.25 -3.61
N GLY A 4 14.34 -0.86 -3.53
CA GLY A 4 14.54 -1.93 -4.51
C GLY A 4 13.93 -3.30 -4.23
N GLU A 5 13.48 -3.62 -3.01
CA GLU A 5 12.94 -4.97 -2.75
C GLU A 5 11.51 -5.15 -3.28
N ALA A 6 10.71 -4.08 -3.25
CA ALA A 6 9.36 -4.09 -3.78
C ALA A 6 9.32 -4.02 -5.31
N GLU A 7 9.05 -5.15 -5.98
CA GLU A 7 8.83 -5.19 -7.43
C GLU A 7 7.44 -4.63 -7.84
N THR A 8 6.49 -4.58 -6.88
CA THR A 8 5.10 -4.11 -7.12
C THR A 8 4.63 -3.15 -6.03
N LEU A 9 3.65 -2.29 -6.34
CA LEU A 9 3.05 -1.38 -5.37
C LEU A 9 2.40 -2.13 -4.19
N ALA A 10 1.81 -3.31 -4.44
CA ALA A 10 1.26 -4.15 -3.39
C ALA A 10 2.37 -4.67 -2.46
N GLY A 11 3.49 -5.13 -3.02
CA GLY A 11 4.67 -5.53 -2.25
C GLY A 11 5.21 -4.38 -1.39
N PHE A 12 5.34 -3.19 -2.00
CA PHE A 12 5.76 -1.98 -1.29
C PHE A 12 4.83 -1.66 -0.11
N ILE A 13 3.51 -1.74 -0.30
CA ILE A 13 2.53 -1.52 0.76
C ILE A 13 2.64 -2.56 1.88
N LEU A 14 2.88 -3.83 1.54
CA LEU A 14 3.08 -4.89 2.54
C LEU A 14 4.33 -4.66 3.40
N GLU A 15 5.43 -4.22 2.78
CA GLU A 15 6.67 -3.91 3.47
C GLU A 15 6.52 -2.73 4.43
N ILE A 16 5.94 -1.61 3.98
CA ILE A 16 5.71 -0.45 4.85
C ILE A 16 4.71 -0.77 5.96
N SER A 17 3.72 -1.62 5.69
CA SER A 17 2.70 -2.03 6.64
C SER A 17 3.15 -3.18 7.56
N LYS A 18 4.34 -3.76 7.31
CA LYS A 18 4.90 -4.95 7.99
C LYS A 18 3.93 -6.13 8.06
N GLY A 19 3.06 -6.27 7.06
CA GLY A 19 1.99 -7.26 7.05
C GLY A 19 0.90 -6.93 6.03
N PHE A 20 -0.16 -7.76 6.00
CA PHE A 20 -1.32 -7.52 5.14
C PHE A 20 -2.17 -6.37 5.68
N PRO A 21 -2.31 -5.25 4.94
CA PRO A 21 -3.18 -4.15 5.35
C PRO A 21 -4.63 -4.59 5.32
N LYS A 22 -5.48 -3.98 6.15
CA LYS A 22 -6.92 -4.26 6.14
C LYS A 22 -7.62 -3.52 5.00
N LYS A 23 -8.79 -4.01 4.61
CA LYS A 23 -9.67 -3.29 3.68
C LYS A 23 -10.01 -1.91 4.25
N ASN A 24 -9.93 -0.87 3.43
CA ASN A 24 -10.08 0.54 3.77
C ASN A 24 -8.98 1.13 4.67
N GLU A 25 -7.92 0.38 4.97
CA GLU A 25 -6.78 0.91 5.69
C GLU A 25 -6.04 1.95 4.84
N VAL A 26 -5.62 3.04 5.50
CA VAL A 26 -4.87 4.13 4.88
C VAL A 26 -3.45 4.10 5.41
N ILE A 27 -2.52 3.73 4.54
CA ILE A 27 -1.09 3.76 4.82
C ILE A 27 -0.53 5.11 4.36
N ASN A 28 -0.01 5.90 5.29
CA ASN A 28 0.64 7.17 4.96
C ASN A 28 2.15 6.94 4.79
N PHE A 29 2.71 7.44 3.70
CA PHE A 29 4.13 7.39 3.42
C PHE A 29 4.58 8.71 2.81
N HIS A 30 5.31 9.52 3.59
CA HIS A 30 5.71 10.88 3.22
C HIS A 30 4.48 11.73 2.82
N HIS A 31 4.49 12.33 1.63
CA HIS A 31 3.39 13.09 1.02
C HIS A 31 2.36 12.20 0.30
N PHE A 32 2.44 10.87 0.42
CA PHE A 32 1.48 9.93 -0.17
C PHE A 32 0.62 9.28 0.90
N ALA A 33 -0.64 9.03 0.57
CA ALA A 33 -1.55 8.19 1.32
C ALA A 33 -2.13 7.11 0.40
N PHE A 34 -1.85 5.85 0.72
CA PHE A 34 -2.32 4.67 0.01
C PHE A 34 -3.50 4.09 0.77
N LYS A 35 -4.68 4.04 0.15
CA LYS A 35 -5.85 3.40 0.71
C LYS A 35 -6.16 2.11 -0.04
N VAL A 36 -6.28 1.00 0.67
CA VAL A 36 -6.67 -0.26 0.03
C VAL A 36 -8.19 -0.30 -0.14
N GLU A 37 -8.68 -0.20 -1.37
CA GLU A 37 -10.11 -0.15 -1.67
C GLU A 37 -10.69 -1.55 -1.86
N VAL A 38 -9.99 -2.38 -2.66
CA VAL A 38 -10.48 -3.71 -3.04
C VAL A 38 -9.43 -4.76 -2.75
N PHE A 39 -9.84 -5.79 -2.01
CA PHE A 39 -9.11 -7.02 -1.76
C PHE A 39 -9.86 -8.18 -2.42
N ASP A 40 -9.12 -9.11 -3.00
CA ASP A 40 -9.64 -10.33 -3.62
C ASP A 40 -8.71 -11.50 -3.26
N ASN A 41 -9.21 -12.54 -2.57
CA ASN A 41 -8.44 -13.74 -2.19
C ASN A 41 -7.00 -13.47 -1.70
N LYS A 42 -6.83 -12.58 -0.72
CA LYS A 42 -5.52 -12.15 -0.16
C LYS A 42 -4.62 -11.37 -1.14
N ARG A 43 -5.15 -10.89 -2.24
CA ARG A 43 -4.47 -9.99 -3.19
C ARG A 43 -5.12 -8.61 -3.13
N ILE A 44 -4.28 -7.58 -3.08
CA ILE A 44 -4.75 -6.21 -3.25
C ILE A 44 -5.10 -6.01 -4.73
N LYS A 45 -6.36 -5.77 -5.03
CA LYS A 45 -6.84 -5.56 -6.41
C LYS A 45 -6.83 -4.09 -6.80
N GLN A 46 -7.09 -3.19 -5.85
CA GLN A 46 -7.13 -1.76 -6.11
C GLN A 46 -6.67 -0.95 -4.90
N ILE A 47 -5.83 0.04 -5.17
CA ILE A 47 -5.29 0.99 -4.20
C ILE A 47 -5.63 2.39 -4.71
N LYS A 48 -6.13 3.24 -3.82
CA LYS A 48 -6.31 4.66 -4.08
C LYS A 48 -5.12 5.42 -3.51
N LEU A 49 -4.40 6.11 -4.39
CA LEU A 49 -3.31 7.01 -4.02
C LEU A 49 -3.88 8.42 -3.82
N SER A 50 -3.50 9.07 -2.72
CA SER A 50 -3.75 10.49 -2.49
C SER A 50 -2.43 11.20 -2.22
N ILE A 51 -2.20 12.32 -2.91
CA ILE A 51 -1.01 13.14 -2.71
C ILE A 51 -1.41 14.30 -1.80
N LYS A 52 -0.79 14.39 -0.63
CA LYS A 52 -0.97 15.52 0.28
C LYS A 52 -0.01 16.63 -0.16
N LYS A 53 -0.57 17.79 -0.49
CA LYS A 53 0.18 19.02 -0.81
C LYS A 53 0.81 19.61 0.44
#